data_AF-A0A931SU88-F1
#
_entry.id   AF-A0A931SU88-F1
#
_cell.length_a   1.000
_cell.length_b   1.000
_cell.length_c   1.000
_cell.angle_alpha   90.00
_cell.angle_beta   90.00
_cell.angle_gamma   90.00
#
_symmetry.space_group_name_H-M   'P 1'
#
loop_
_entity.id
_entity.type
_entity.pdbx_description
1 polymer ?
#
loop_
_entity_poly.entity_id
_entity_poly.type
_entity_poly.pdbx_seq_one_letter_code
_entity_poly.pdbx_strand_id
1 'polypeptide(L)'
;MRILDLCVDRVLQEGEAVEACLRDHPQHAEQLEPILRLAQRTRLALEYTPRDAAKALARAELHRAIRERTADAQSGSPWESFQRALSRLLIARRWALMATTVALFVVLASTGAVAASSGSEADEPLYSVKRTVERARLALTRDDQDKARLHAAYADRRMEEMTAMASKGDRRRIKGLRGDVQSNLRHLRMAALPGQVILVAVPGGGWPDGRSGQTLPYAPRPLLIPPQGQRARELWDWQRTIQAHMQLIELRYRVALQEAPEPARAELREALDATRRDYQDLLFAFQQAYEARIDEASR
;
A
#
# COMPACT_ATOMS: atom_id res chain seq x y z
N MET A 1 -17.39 16.56 -11.21
CA MET A 1 -16.61 16.42 -9.96
C MET A 1 -17.61 16.10 -8.84
N ARG A 2 -17.41 15.04 -8.07
CA ARG A 2 -18.39 14.56 -7.07
C ARG A 2 -18.35 15.46 -5.83
N ILE A 3 -19.50 15.91 -5.33
CA ILE A 3 -19.59 16.86 -4.20
C ILE A 3 -19.00 16.31 -2.90
N LEU A 4 -19.02 14.98 -2.74
CA LEU A 4 -18.37 14.27 -1.65
C LEU A 4 -16.84 14.46 -1.69
N ASP A 5 -16.22 14.30 -2.86
CA ASP A 5 -14.76 14.42 -3.00
C ASP A 5 -14.30 15.84 -2.62
N LEU A 6 -15.04 16.85 -3.04
CA LEU A 6 -14.79 18.26 -2.67
C LEU A 6 -14.89 18.48 -1.15
N CYS A 7 -15.94 17.97 -0.49
CA CYS A 7 -16.09 18.11 0.97
C CYS A 7 -15.03 17.32 1.75
N VAL A 8 -14.64 16.15 1.26
CA VAL A 8 -13.59 15.33 1.87
C VAL A 8 -12.24 16.05 1.79
N ASP A 9 -11.91 16.66 0.66
CA ASP A 9 -10.67 17.43 0.51
C ASP A 9 -10.62 18.65 1.42
N ARG A 10 -11.70 19.46 1.48
CA ARG A 10 -11.76 20.63 2.37
C ARG A 10 -11.64 20.26 3.85
N VAL A 11 -12.36 19.22 4.30
CA VAL A 11 -12.34 18.79 5.70
C VAL A 11 -11.03 18.08 6.06
N LEU A 12 -10.46 17.25 5.16
CA LEU A 12 -9.30 16.41 5.46
C LEU A 12 -7.95 16.97 4.99
N GLN A 13 -7.89 17.93 4.07
CA GLN A 13 -6.62 18.56 3.67
C GLN A 13 -6.51 19.96 4.24
N GLU A 14 -7.58 20.76 4.15
CA GLU A 14 -7.59 22.16 4.57
C GLU A 14 -7.99 22.33 6.05
N GLY A 15 -8.51 21.28 6.69
CA GLY A 15 -8.84 21.26 8.13
C GLY A 15 -10.13 21.99 8.47
N GLU A 16 -11.01 22.18 7.48
CA GLU A 16 -12.27 22.87 7.67
C GLU A 16 -13.27 22.06 8.53
N ALA A 17 -14.13 22.75 9.28
CA ALA A 17 -15.17 22.11 10.07
C ALA A 17 -16.22 21.44 9.16
N VAL A 18 -16.70 20.25 9.54
CA VAL A 18 -17.69 19.47 8.78
C VAL A 18 -18.95 20.31 8.53
N GLU A 19 -19.35 21.09 9.53
CA GLU A 19 -20.52 21.98 9.53
C GLU A 19 -20.41 23.10 8.48
N ALA A 20 -19.20 23.46 8.01
CA ALA A 20 -19.03 24.40 6.92
C ALA A 20 -19.45 23.79 5.58
N CYS A 21 -19.01 22.56 5.27
CA CYS A 21 -19.40 21.90 4.02
C CYS A 21 -20.90 21.54 3.98
N LEU A 22 -21.48 21.20 5.14
CA LEU A 22 -22.92 20.91 5.24
C LEU A 22 -23.79 22.14 5.02
N ARG A 23 -23.31 23.33 5.41
CA ARG A 23 -24.00 24.61 5.13
C ARG A 23 -23.94 25.00 3.66
N ASP A 24 -22.81 24.73 3.00
CA ASP A 24 -22.65 25.01 1.56
C ASP A 24 -23.49 24.06 0.69
N HIS A 25 -23.82 22.86 1.21
CA HIS A 25 -24.53 21.80 0.47
C HIS A 25 -25.70 21.19 1.27
N PRO A 26 -26.74 21.97 1.62
CA PRO A 26 -27.82 21.54 2.51
C PRO A 26 -28.65 20.39 1.93
N GLN A 27 -28.81 20.36 0.60
CA GLN A 27 -29.50 19.31 -0.14
C GLN A 27 -28.87 17.90 0.00
N HIS A 28 -27.60 17.79 0.41
CA HIS A 28 -26.89 16.52 0.56
C HIS A 28 -26.43 16.28 2.01
N ALA A 29 -26.85 17.14 2.95
CA ALA A 29 -26.33 17.16 4.31
C ALA A 29 -26.54 15.84 5.06
N GLU A 30 -27.73 15.25 4.97
CA GLU A 30 -28.05 13.97 5.63
C GLU A 30 -27.16 12.81 5.16
N GLN A 31 -26.72 12.83 3.90
CA GLN A 31 -25.84 11.79 3.34
C GLN A 31 -24.36 12.08 3.61
N LEU A 32 -23.96 13.36 3.61
CA LEU A 32 -22.57 13.78 3.76
C LEU A 32 -22.11 13.79 5.23
N GLU A 33 -22.96 14.19 6.18
CA GLU A 33 -22.61 14.30 7.60
C GLU A 33 -21.99 13.01 8.18
N PRO A 34 -22.62 11.83 8.06
CA PRO A 34 -22.07 10.62 8.65
C PRO A 34 -20.73 10.21 8.00
N ILE A 35 -20.59 10.42 6.68
CA ILE A 35 -19.38 10.05 5.93
C ILE A 35 -18.23 10.98 6.33
N LEU A 36 -18.46 12.30 6.40
CA LEU A 36 -17.44 13.28 6.76
C LEU A 36 -16.99 13.13 8.22
N ARG A 37 -17.92 12.87 9.15
CA ARG A 37 -17.58 12.61 10.56
C ARG A 37 -16.80 11.31 10.74
N LEU A 38 -17.12 10.26 9.97
CA LEU A 38 -16.36 9.02 9.98
C LEU A 38 -14.95 9.25 9.43
N ALA A 39 -14.83 9.97 8.32
CA ALA A 39 -13.55 10.30 7.70
C ALA A 39 -12.65 11.12 8.63
N GLN A 40 -13.20 12.11 9.35
CA GLN A 40 -12.48 12.92 10.33
C GLN A 40 -11.96 12.08 11.52
N ARG A 41 -12.81 11.20 12.09
CA ARG A 41 -12.40 10.28 13.17
C ARG A 41 -11.34 9.29 12.72
N THR A 42 -11.42 8.84 11.46
CA THR A 42 -10.48 7.89 10.87
C THR A 42 -9.13 8.55 10.61
N ARG A 43 -9.10 9.79 10.11
CA ARG A 43 -7.86 10.56 9.95
C ARG A 43 -7.12 10.72 11.28
N LEU A 44 -7.84 11.10 12.34
CA LEU A 44 -7.26 11.24 13.69
C LEU A 44 -6.71 9.89 14.23
N ALA A 45 -7.32 8.77 13.84
CA ALA A 45 -6.85 7.43 14.21
C ALA A 45 -5.69 6.91 13.33
N LEU A 46 -5.57 7.40 12.09
CA LEU A 46 -4.59 6.96 11.09
C LEU A 46 -3.42 7.93 10.89
N GLU A 47 -3.43 9.12 11.48
CA GLU A 47 -2.30 10.06 11.48
C GLU A 47 -1.14 9.50 12.33
N TYR A 48 -0.42 8.54 11.74
CA TYR A 48 0.92 8.19 12.15
C TYR A 48 1.87 9.32 11.73
N THR A 49 2.01 10.31 12.61
CA THR A 49 3.12 11.25 12.55
C THR A 49 4.26 10.64 13.36
N PRO A 50 5.43 10.32 12.77
CA PRO A 50 6.59 9.97 13.59
C PRO A 50 6.81 11.13 14.56
N ARG A 51 6.74 10.87 15.88
CA ARG A 51 6.92 11.91 16.90
C ARG A 51 8.11 12.77 16.52
N ASP A 52 7.98 14.09 16.58
CA ASP A 52 9.05 14.99 16.13
C ASP A 52 10.37 14.75 16.87
N ALA A 53 10.32 14.20 18.09
CA ALA A 53 11.47 13.69 18.82
C ALA A 53 12.21 12.53 18.12
N ALA A 54 11.49 11.57 17.52
CA ALA A 54 12.08 10.48 16.75
C ALA A 54 12.70 10.97 15.43
N LYS A 55 12.07 11.97 14.77
CA LYS A 55 12.66 12.65 13.61
C LYS A 55 13.92 13.44 13.98
N ALA A 56 13.90 14.13 15.12
CA ALA A 56 15.04 14.87 15.63
C ALA A 56 16.21 13.94 15.98
N LEU A 57 15.94 12.81 16.63
CA LEU A 57 16.94 11.79 16.95
C LEU A 57 17.53 11.17 15.68
N ALA A 58 16.70 10.80 14.71
CA ALA A 58 17.15 10.26 13.42
C ALA A 58 18.00 11.26 12.63
N ARG A 59 17.63 12.56 12.66
CA ARG A 59 18.43 13.63 12.05
C ARG A 59 19.76 13.81 12.76
N ALA A 60 19.79 13.79 14.09
CA ALA A 60 21.01 13.92 14.87
C ALA A 60 21.99 12.76 14.58
N GLU A 61 21.47 11.53 14.52
CA GLU A 61 22.26 10.34 14.22
C GLU A 61 22.80 10.36 12.79
N LEU A 62 21.97 10.74 11.82
CA LEU A 62 22.40 10.94 10.44
C LEU A 62 23.49 12.01 10.32
N HIS A 63 23.34 13.15 11.00
CA HIS A 63 24.35 14.21 11.00
C HIS A 63 25.67 13.75 11.64
N ARG A 64 25.60 12.92 12.69
CA ARG A 64 26.78 12.34 13.31
C ARG A 64 27.50 11.38 12.36
N ALA A 65 26.77 10.44 11.75
CA ALA A 65 27.32 9.48 10.79
C ALA A 65 27.94 10.17 9.55
N ILE A 66 27.34 11.28 9.09
CA ILE A 66 27.90 12.09 8.00
C ILE A 66 29.21 12.77 8.45
N ARG A 67 29.24 13.37 9.65
CA ARG A 67 30.44 14.04 10.18
C ARG A 67 31.60 13.08 10.42
N GLU A 68 31.33 11.89 10.95
CA GLU A 68 32.37 10.87 11.16
C GLU A 68 32.98 10.47 9.81
N ARG A 69 32.17 10.28 8.75
CA ARG A 69 32.68 9.97 7.41
C ARG A 69 33.36 11.14 6.70
N THR A 70 33.01 12.39 7.01
CA THR A 70 33.71 13.56 6.44
C THR A 70 34.95 13.96 7.22
N ALA A 71 35.05 13.59 8.50
CA ALA A 71 36.26 13.72 9.30
C ALA A 71 37.32 12.70 8.85
N ASP A 72 36.92 11.44 8.60
CA ASP A 72 37.80 10.42 7.98
C ASP A 72 38.23 10.80 6.55
N ALA A 73 37.46 11.63 5.85
CA ALA A 73 37.82 12.09 4.51
C ALA A 73 38.89 13.20 4.49
N GLN A 74 39.16 13.85 5.63
CA GLN A 74 40.12 14.94 5.77
C GLN A 74 41.54 14.49 6.15
N SER A 75 41.74 13.20 6.44
CA SER A 75 43.06 12.60 6.69
C SER A 75 43.75 12.03 5.43
N GLY A 76 43.10 12.15 4.26
CA GLY A 76 43.61 11.64 2.98
C GLY A 76 44.48 12.64 2.22
N SER A 77 45.40 12.11 1.39
CA SER A 77 46.32 12.91 0.57
C SER A 77 45.58 13.91 -0.35
N PRO A 78 46.10 15.13 -0.57
CA PRO A 78 45.51 16.13 -1.46
C PRO A 78 45.20 15.60 -2.88
N TRP A 79 45.99 14.64 -3.35
CA TRP A 79 45.85 14.03 -4.67
C TRP A 79 44.61 13.11 -4.78
N GLU A 80 44.28 12.36 -3.74
CA GLU A 80 43.10 11.47 -3.71
C GLU A 80 41.79 12.28 -3.62
N SER A 81 41.84 13.44 -2.96
CA SER A 81 40.72 14.36 -2.85
C SER A 81 40.39 15.01 -4.20
N PHE A 82 41.40 15.35 -4.99
CA PHE A 82 41.24 15.86 -6.37
C PHE A 82 40.63 14.80 -7.31
N GLN A 83 41.13 13.56 -7.28
CA GLN A 83 40.58 12.46 -8.10
C GLN A 83 39.14 12.10 -7.72
N ARG A 84 38.80 12.13 -6.41
CA ARG A 84 37.42 11.93 -5.93
C ARG A 84 36.49 13.08 -6.32
N ALA A 85 36.97 14.32 -6.32
CA ALA A 85 36.19 15.47 -6.76
C ALA A 85 35.88 15.40 -8.27
N LEU A 86 36.89 15.06 -9.08
CA LEU A 86 36.72 14.93 -10.53
C LEU A 86 35.78 13.78 -10.90
N SER A 87 35.91 12.61 -10.26
CA SER A 87 35.00 11.48 -10.50
C SER A 87 33.56 11.77 -10.07
N ARG A 88 33.36 12.44 -8.92
CA ARG A 88 32.02 12.91 -8.48
C ARG A 88 31.42 13.91 -9.45
N LEU A 89 32.21 14.84 -10.00
CA LEU A 89 31.74 15.80 -10.99
C LEU A 89 31.33 15.12 -12.30
N LEU A 90 32.11 14.14 -12.76
CA LEU A 90 31.79 13.36 -13.96
C LEU A 90 30.56 12.48 -13.76
N ILE A 91 30.40 11.86 -12.58
CA ILE A 91 29.21 11.09 -12.22
C ILE A 91 27.99 12.00 -12.13
N ALA A 92 28.07 13.13 -11.42
CA ALA A 92 26.99 14.10 -11.30
C ALA A 92 26.56 14.64 -12.68
N ARG A 93 27.52 14.91 -13.57
CA ARG A 93 27.26 15.32 -14.96
C ARG A 93 26.55 14.22 -15.76
N ARG A 94 26.92 12.94 -15.58
CA ARG A 94 26.21 11.81 -16.21
C ARG A 94 24.77 11.68 -15.72
N TRP A 95 24.53 11.86 -14.43
CA TRP A 95 23.18 11.83 -13.86
C TRP A 95 22.34 13.04 -14.28
N ALA A 96 22.94 14.23 -14.36
CA ALA A 96 22.27 15.42 -14.87
C ALA A 96 21.86 15.24 -16.34
N LEU A 97 22.75 14.71 -17.19
CA LEU A 97 22.42 14.40 -18.59
C LEU A 97 21.30 13.36 -18.70
N MET A 98 21.29 12.32 -17.86
CA MET A 98 20.21 11.34 -17.81
C MET A 98 18.89 11.94 -17.31
N ALA A 99 18.93 12.80 -16.30
CA ALA A 99 17.73 13.49 -15.81
C ALA A 99 17.15 14.44 -16.87
N THR A 100 18.02 15.15 -17.60
CA THR A 100 17.62 16.00 -18.72
C THR A 100 17.03 15.19 -19.88
N THR A 101 17.63 14.05 -20.26
CA THR A 101 17.06 13.21 -21.33
C THR A 101 15.72 12.59 -20.92
N VAL A 102 15.57 12.14 -19.67
CA VAL A 102 14.29 11.64 -19.13
C VAL A 102 13.25 12.76 -19.10
N ALA A 103 13.60 13.94 -18.61
CA ALA A 103 12.68 15.09 -18.61
C ALA A 103 12.28 15.49 -20.03
N LEU A 104 13.22 15.48 -20.98
CA LEU A 104 12.95 15.75 -22.39
C LEU A 104 12.02 14.67 -22.98
N PHE A 105 12.22 13.39 -22.64
CA PHE A 105 11.32 12.31 -23.05
C PHE A 105 9.91 12.47 -22.47
N VAL A 106 9.79 12.87 -21.21
CA VAL A 106 8.50 13.13 -20.56
C VAL A 106 7.79 14.32 -21.21
N VAL A 107 8.52 15.38 -21.55
CA VAL A 107 7.99 16.56 -22.25
C VAL A 107 7.61 16.24 -23.69
N LEU A 108 8.43 15.50 -24.44
CA LEU A 108 8.08 15.05 -25.80
C LEU A 108 6.86 14.11 -25.78
N ALA A 109 6.79 13.19 -24.81
CA ALA A 109 5.65 12.30 -24.63
C ALA A 109 4.36 13.04 -24.25
N SER A 110 4.46 14.24 -23.67
CA SER A 110 3.29 15.06 -23.30
C SER A 110 2.88 16.07 -24.36
N THR A 111 3.70 16.38 -25.38
CA THR A 111 3.44 17.50 -26.30
C THR A 111 3.13 17.10 -27.77
N GLY A 112 3.11 15.82 -28.17
CA GLY A 112 2.76 15.53 -29.57
C GLY A 112 2.66 14.07 -30.03
N ALA A 113 1.53 13.42 -29.75
CA ALA A 113 0.96 12.37 -30.60
C ALA A 113 -0.57 12.26 -30.36
N VAL A 114 -1.28 13.37 -30.53
CA VAL A 114 -2.74 13.38 -30.71
C VAL A 114 -3.02 13.41 -32.21
N ALA A 115 -2.67 12.33 -32.90
CA ALA A 115 -3.09 12.10 -34.28
C ALA A 115 -3.12 10.59 -34.55
N ALA A 116 -4.34 10.07 -34.66
CA ALA A 116 -4.69 8.77 -35.22
C ALA A 116 -4.11 7.50 -34.54
N SER A 117 -4.78 7.04 -33.48
CA SER A 117 -5.07 5.60 -33.37
C SER A 117 -6.43 5.38 -32.68
N SER A 118 -7.46 5.27 -33.50
CA SER A 118 -8.64 4.50 -33.16
C SER A 118 -8.23 3.03 -32.99
N GLY A 119 -8.13 2.57 -31.74
CA GLY A 119 -7.91 1.16 -31.38
C GLY A 119 -6.70 0.94 -30.48
N SER A 120 -6.97 0.81 -29.17
CA SER A 120 -6.19 0.08 -28.14
C SER A 120 -4.65 0.11 -28.21
N GLU A 121 -4.00 0.81 -27.27
CA GLU A 121 -2.69 0.47 -26.63
C GLU A 121 -1.92 1.72 -26.14
N ALA A 122 -2.53 2.55 -25.29
CA ALA A 122 -1.85 3.67 -24.62
C ALA A 122 -1.77 3.52 -23.10
N ASP A 123 -1.84 2.28 -22.58
CA ASP A 123 -1.94 2.00 -21.13
C ASP A 123 -0.66 1.36 -20.54
N GLU A 124 0.41 1.21 -21.34
CA GLU A 124 1.66 0.51 -20.97
C GLU A 124 2.83 1.39 -20.47
N PRO A 125 3.14 2.59 -21.04
CA PRO A 125 4.35 3.31 -20.65
C PRO A 125 4.26 3.88 -19.22
N LEU A 126 3.16 4.54 -18.85
CA LEU A 126 2.98 5.07 -17.49
C LEU A 126 2.80 3.96 -16.44
N TYR A 127 2.19 2.84 -16.82
CA TYR A 127 2.02 1.69 -15.94
C TYR A 127 3.36 1.03 -15.60
N SER A 128 4.25 0.89 -16.58
CA SER A 128 5.62 0.38 -16.37
C SER A 128 6.42 1.26 -15.40
N VAL A 129 6.27 2.59 -15.52
CA VAL A 129 6.89 3.56 -14.60
C VAL A 129 6.33 3.38 -13.19
N LYS A 130 5.01 3.28 -13.04
CA LYS A 130 4.36 3.03 -11.74
C LYS A 130 4.92 1.78 -11.07
N ARG A 131 4.98 0.65 -11.79
CA ARG A 131 5.53 -0.61 -11.26
C ARG A 131 7.02 -0.48 -10.90
N THR A 132 7.77 0.31 -11.64
CA THR A 132 9.19 0.56 -11.39
C THR A 132 9.40 1.40 -10.13
N VAL A 133 8.63 2.47 -9.94
CA VAL A 133 8.64 3.28 -8.71
C VAL A 133 8.25 2.43 -7.49
N GLU A 134 7.24 1.58 -7.64
CA GLU A 134 6.80 0.68 -6.56
C GLU A 134 7.91 -0.31 -6.15
N ARG A 135 8.60 -0.91 -7.13
CA ARG A 135 9.75 -1.80 -6.90
C ARG A 135 10.94 -1.08 -6.30
N ALA A 136 11.26 0.12 -6.78
CA ALA A 136 12.34 0.94 -6.22
C ALA A 136 12.06 1.28 -4.75
N ARG A 137 10.81 1.65 -4.44
CA ARG A 137 10.40 1.92 -3.06
C ARG A 137 10.54 0.68 -2.17
N LEU A 138 10.11 -0.49 -2.63
CA LEU A 138 10.29 -1.75 -1.89
C LEU A 138 11.77 -2.09 -1.66
N ALA A 139 12.62 -1.87 -2.67
CA ALA A 139 14.06 -2.14 -2.58
C ALA A 139 14.79 -1.19 -1.61
N LEU A 140 14.30 0.04 -1.47
CA LEU A 140 14.87 1.04 -0.56
C LEU A 140 14.36 0.91 0.88
N THR A 141 13.17 0.33 1.07
CA THR A 141 12.62 0.06 2.41
C THR A 141 13.36 -1.10 3.05
N ARG A 142 14.06 -0.83 4.16
CA ARG A 142 14.82 -1.87 4.89
C ARG A 142 13.98 -2.60 5.92
N ASP A 143 13.15 -1.86 6.66
CA ASP A 143 12.32 -2.39 7.73
C ASP A 143 11.22 -3.31 7.18
N ASP A 144 11.05 -4.48 7.79
CA ASP A 144 10.12 -5.49 7.30
C ASP A 144 8.65 -5.14 7.58
N GLN A 145 8.36 -4.40 8.66
CA GLN A 145 7.01 -3.90 8.91
C GLN A 145 6.62 -2.84 7.86
N ASP A 146 7.55 -1.96 7.49
CA ASP A 146 7.34 -0.99 6.43
C ASP A 146 7.21 -1.66 5.05
N LYS A 147 7.96 -2.74 4.77
CA LYS A 147 7.74 -3.56 3.56
C LYS A 147 6.36 -4.21 3.56
N ALA A 148 5.91 -4.76 4.68
CA ALA A 148 4.59 -5.34 4.79
C ALA A 148 3.48 -4.30 4.53
N ARG A 149 3.64 -3.08 5.06
CA ARG A 149 2.73 -1.94 4.80
C ARG A 149 2.70 -1.57 3.31
N LEU A 150 3.85 -1.56 2.64
CA LEU A 150 3.90 -1.31 1.20
C LEU A 150 3.19 -2.40 0.40
N HIS A 151 3.39 -3.67 0.76
CA HIS A 151 2.68 -4.78 0.11
C HIS A 151 1.18 -4.72 0.33
N ALA A 152 0.70 -4.39 1.54
CA ALA A 152 -0.72 -4.14 1.80
C ALA A 152 -1.27 -3.04 0.88
N ALA A 153 -0.61 -1.87 0.86
CA ALA A 153 -1.02 -0.74 0.04
C ALA A 153 -1.02 -1.05 -1.47
N TYR A 154 -0.08 -1.88 -1.93
CA TYR A 154 -0.05 -2.31 -3.33
C TYR A 154 -1.14 -3.32 -3.63
N ALA A 155 -1.48 -4.23 -2.72
CA ALA A 155 -2.62 -5.14 -2.87
C ALA A 155 -3.92 -4.34 -3.07
N ASP A 156 -4.19 -3.35 -2.20
CA ASP A 156 -5.38 -2.50 -2.32
C ASP A 156 -5.43 -1.76 -3.66
N ARG A 157 -4.30 -1.19 -4.07
CA ARG A 157 -4.18 -0.50 -5.34
C ARG A 157 -4.43 -1.42 -6.54
N ARG A 158 -3.98 -2.67 -6.50
CA ARG A 158 -4.30 -3.64 -7.56
C ARG A 158 -5.79 -3.97 -7.59
N MET A 159 -6.47 -3.97 -6.45
CA MET A 159 -7.92 -4.15 -6.38
C MET A 159 -8.69 -2.96 -6.96
N GLU A 160 -8.23 -1.72 -6.74
CA GLU A 160 -8.77 -0.54 -7.43
C GLU A 160 -8.54 -0.58 -8.94
N GLU A 161 -7.38 -1.07 -9.38
CA GLU A 161 -7.13 -1.27 -10.80
C GLU A 161 -8.04 -2.35 -11.38
N MET A 162 -8.36 -3.42 -10.63
CA MET A 162 -9.28 -4.47 -11.08
C MET A 162 -10.67 -3.89 -11.35
N THR A 163 -11.17 -2.98 -10.50
CA THR A 163 -12.47 -2.35 -10.75
C THR A 163 -12.46 -1.44 -11.94
N ALA A 164 -11.38 -0.68 -12.15
CA ALA A 164 -11.21 0.13 -13.36
C ALA A 164 -11.18 -0.76 -14.62
N MET A 165 -10.56 -1.94 -14.57
CA MET A 165 -10.55 -2.88 -15.70
C MET A 165 -11.90 -3.57 -15.90
N ALA A 166 -12.65 -3.81 -14.81
CA ALA A 166 -13.99 -4.36 -14.88
C ALA A 166 -14.95 -3.43 -15.62
N SER A 167 -14.91 -2.12 -15.35
CA SER A 167 -15.70 -1.13 -16.11
C SER A 167 -15.33 -1.10 -17.60
N LYS A 168 -14.07 -1.42 -17.95
CA LYS A 168 -13.60 -1.51 -19.34
C LYS A 168 -13.89 -2.87 -20.01
N GLY A 169 -14.42 -3.85 -19.27
CA GLY A 169 -14.66 -5.20 -19.79
C GLY A 169 -13.40 -6.08 -19.92
N ASP A 170 -12.23 -5.63 -19.42
CA ASP A 170 -10.94 -6.31 -19.63
C ASP A 170 -10.68 -7.42 -18.60
N ARG A 171 -11.25 -8.59 -18.88
CA ARG A 171 -11.10 -9.80 -18.06
C ARG A 171 -9.66 -10.27 -17.88
N ARG A 172 -8.85 -10.14 -18.93
CA ARG A 172 -7.46 -10.62 -18.92
C ARG A 172 -6.67 -9.82 -17.88
N ARG A 173 -6.87 -8.50 -17.86
CA ARG A 173 -6.17 -7.62 -16.93
C ARG A 173 -6.68 -7.76 -15.50
N ILE A 174 -7.99 -8.02 -15.28
CA ILE A 174 -8.52 -8.40 -13.95
C ILE A 174 -7.79 -9.64 -13.42
N LYS A 175 -7.67 -10.71 -14.23
CA LYS A 175 -6.95 -11.93 -13.84
C LYS A 175 -5.49 -11.66 -13.47
N GLY A 176 -4.80 -10.84 -14.25
CA GLY A 176 -3.40 -10.46 -13.99
C GLY A 176 -3.25 -9.69 -12.68
N LEU A 177 -4.10 -8.68 -12.47
CA LEU A 177 -4.11 -7.85 -11.28
C LEU A 177 -4.44 -8.63 -10.01
N ARG A 178 -5.38 -9.58 -10.08
CA ARG A 178 -5.61 -10.53 -8.98
C ARG A 178 -4.35 -11.34 -8.63
N GLY A 179 -3.47 -11.59 -9.59
CA GLY A 179 -2.17 -12.24 -9.38
C GLY A 179 -1.22 -11.38 -8.59
N ASP A 180 -1.21 -10.10 -8.93
CA ASP A 180 -0.44 -9.11 -8.20
C ASP A 180 -0.99 -8.91 -6.77
N VAL A 181 -2.31 -8.92 -6.55
CA VAL A 181 -2.92 -8.89 -5.20
C VAL A 181 -2.41 -10.07 -4.38
N GLN A 182 -2.59 -11.28 -4.88
CA GLN A 182 -2.19 -12.49 -4.19
C GLN A 182 -0.69 -12.49 -3.87
N SER A 183 0.15 -12.04 -4.81
CA SER A 183 1.60 -11.92 -4.59
C SER A 183 1.95 -10.92 -3.50
N ASN A 184 1.28 -9.76 -3.47
CA ASN A 184 1.49 -8.76 -2.44
C ASN A 184 1.04 -9.28 -1.07
N LEU A 185 -0.10 -9.96 -0.95
CA LEU A 185 -0.55 -10.53 0.32
C LEU A 185 0.41 -11.61 0.85
N ARG A 186 0.99 -12.45 -0.02
CA ARG A 186 2.05 -13.38 0.36
C ARG A 186 3.29 -12.65 0.89
N HIS A 187 3.74 -11.60 0.22
CA HIS A 187 4.92 -10.83 0.66
C HIS A 187 4.65 -10.04 1.95
N LEU A 188 3.44 -9.50 2.13
CA LEU A 188 2.98 -8.90 3.38
C LEU A 188 3.13 -9.91 4.51
N ARG A 189 2.61 -11.13 4.34
CA ARG A 189 2.72 -12.19 5.35
C ARG A 189 4.17 -12.47 5.72
N MET A 190 5.03 -12.69 4.72
CA MET A 190 6.45 -13.00 4.96
C MET A 190 7.18 -11.89 5.71
N ALA A 191 6.88 -10.63 5.39
CA ALA A 191 7.54 -9.47 5.99
C ALA A 191 6.98 -9.14 7.39
N ALA A 192 5.67 -9.28 7.60
CA ALA A 192 5.05 -8.99 8.90
C ALA A 192 5.16 -10.13 9.92
N LEU A 193 5.30 -11.38 9.46
CA LEU A 193 5.46 -12.59 10.28
C LEU A 193 6.81 -13.31 9.98
N PRO A 194 7.96 -12.64 10.15
CA PRO A 194 9.25 -13.24 9.81
C PRO A 194 9.55 -14.41 10.75
N GLY A 195 9.91 -15.55 10.18
CA GLY A 195 10.27 -16.77 10.92
C GLY A 195 9.08 -17.63 11.40
N GLN A 196 7.84 -17.19 11.21
CA GLN A 196 6.65 -18.02 11.45
C GLN A 196 6.16 -18.62 10.14
N VAL A 197 6.91 -19.59 9.63
CA VAL A 197 6.33 -20.62 8.75
C VAL A 197 5.63 -21.60 9.69
N ILE A 198 4.45 -21.22 10.19
CA ILE A 198 3.57 -22.24 10.75
C ILE A 198 3.10 -23.05 9.54
N LEU A 199 3.72 -24.21 9.34
CA LEU A 199 3.09 -25.34 8.69
C LEU A 199 1.86 -25.69 9.54
N VAL A 200 0.79 -24.92 9.40
CA VAL A 200 -0.52 -25.43 9.79
C VAL A 200 -0.82 -26.44 8.70
N ALA A 201 -0.50 -27.69 8.98
CA ALA A 201 -1.23 -28.79 8.40
C ALA A 201 -2.68 -28.57 8.84
N VAL A 202 -3.44 -27.82 8.03
CA VAL A 202 -4.89 -27.95 8.02
C VAL A 202 -5.10 -29.44 7.75
N PRO A 203 -5.74 -30.22 8.65
CA PRO A 203 -6.15 -31.57 8.30
C PRO A 203 -7.20 -31.40 7.20
N GLY A 204 -6.77 -31.40 5.94
CA GLY A 204 -7.62 -31.25 4.75
C GLY A 204 -7.61 -29.92 3.99
N GLY A 205 -6.52 -29.15 3.91
CA GLY A 205 -6.50 -28.00 2.96
C GLY A 205 -5.16 -27.26 2.86
N GLY A 206 -4.31 -27.65 1.92
CA GLY A 206 -2.96 -27.12 1.76
C GLY A 206 -2.83 -25.88 0.86
N TRP A 207 -1.63 -25.30 0.86
CA TRP A 207 -1.03 -24.69 -0.33
C TRP A 207 0.06 -25.67 -0.81
N PRO A 208 -0.21 -26.56 -1.79
CA PRO A 208 0.01 -26.23 -3.21
C PRO A 208 -1.03 -26.85 -4.17
N ASP A 209 -1.17 -26.20 -5.33
CA ASP A 209 -2.13 -26.48 -6.40
C ASP A 209 -3.60 -26.22 -6.03
N GLY A 210 -4.19 -25.24 -6.70
CA GLY A 210 -5.51 -24.73 -6.39
C GLY A 210 -6.56 -25.81 -6.57
N ARG A 211 -7.04 -26.37 -5.46
CA ARG A 211 -8.36 -27.00 -5.27
C ARG A 211 -8.47 -27.57 -3.86
N SER A 212 -9.12 -26.84 -2.96
CA SER A 212 -10.00 -27.42 -1.95
C SER A 212 -10.79 -26.32 -1.23
N GLY A 213 -12.10 -26.34 -1.45
CA GLY A 213 -13.04 -25.59 -0.63
C GLY A 213 -13.16 -26.28 0.71
N GLN A 214 -12.96 -25.52 1.78
CA GLN A 214 -13.71 -25.58 3.03
C GLN A 214 -13.19 -24.44 3.93
N THR A 215 -13.90 -23.31 3.88
CA THR A 215 -13.73 -22.22 4.84
C THR A 215 -14.24 -22.68 6.20
N LEU A 216 -13.35 -22.92 7.16
CA LEU A 216 -13.75 -23.00 8.57
C LEU A 216 -14.40 -21.66 8.97
N PRO A 217 -15.51 -21.66 9.72
CA PRO A 217 -16.16 -20.44 10.21
C PRO A 217 -15.31 -19.86 11.34
N TYR A 218 -14.16 -19.29 11.01
CA TYR A 218 -13.33 -18.58 11.96
C TYR A 218 -13.86 -17.15 12.11
N ALA A 219 -14.55 -16.89 13.22
CA ALA A 219 -14.87 -15.53 13.65
C ALA A 219 -13.66 -15.00 14.44
N PRO A 220 -12.89 -14.04 13.93
CA PRO A 220 -11.77 -13.47 14.68
C PRO A 220 -12.29 -12.89 16.00
N ARG A 221 -11.69 -13.29 17.13
CA ARG A 221 -12.00 -12.67 18.41
C ARG A 221 -11.45 -11.24 18.39
N PRO A 222 -12.29 -10.20 18.46
CA PRO A 222 -11.79 -8.84 18.56
C PRO A 222 -11.04 -8.71 19.89
N LEU A 223 -9.74 -8.45 19.81
CA LEU A 223 -8.91 -8.15 20.97
C LEU A 223 -9.25 -6.74 21.43
N LEU A 224 -10.06 -6.65 22.48
CA LEU A 224 -10.63 -5.40 23.00
C LEU A 224 -9.60 -4.50 23.70
N ILE A 225 -8.42 -5.02 24.04
CA ILE A 225 -7.36 -4.29 24.76
C ILE A 225 -6.03 -4.49 24.02
N PRO A 226 -5.28 -3.41 23.71
CA PRO A 226 -3.97 -3.55 23.09
C PRO A 226 -3.01 -4.26 24.05
N PRO A 227 -2.25 -5.25 23.57
CA PRO A 227 -1.31 -6.02 24.38
C PRO A 227 -0.11 -5.17 24.86
N GLN A 228 0.56 -5.64 25.91
CA GLN A 228 1.85 -5.10 26.30
C GLN A 228 2.97 -5.66 25.40
N GLY A 229 4.00 -4.84 25.13
CA GLY A 229 5.11 -5.21 24.24
C GLY A 229 4.93 -4.74 22.79
N GLN A 230 6.02 -4.29 22.17
CA GLN A 230 6.00 -3.70 20.83
C GLN A 230 5.48 -4.68 19.77
N ARG A 231 5.99 -5.92 19.76
CA ARG A 231 5.64 -6.93 18.75
C ARG A 231 4.18 -7.41 18.84
N ALA A 232 3.64 -7.52 20.05
CA ALA A 232 2.24 -7.88 20.23
C ALA A 232 1.30 -6.77 19.71
N ARG A 233 1.65 -5.49 19.94
CA ARG A 233 0.90 -4.34 19.40
C ARG A 233 0.94 -4.31 17.87
N GLU A 234 2.10 -4.58 17.27
CA GLU A 234 2.23 -4.66 15.81
C GLU A 234 1.32 -5.75 15.22
N LEU A 235 1.29 -6.95 15.81
CA LEU A 235 0.39 -8.03 15.38
C LEU A 235 -1.08 -7.63 15.53
N TRP A 236 -1.44 -6.99 16.64
CA TRP A 236 -2.79 -6.50 16.90
C TRP A 236 -3.23 -5.42 15.88
N ASP A 237 -2.34 -4.48 15.55
CA ASP A 237 -2.60 -3.46 14.54
C ASP A 237 -2.81 -4.06 13.15
N TRP A 238 -2.02 -5.08 12.79
CA TRP A 238 -2.20 -5.81 11.55
C TRP A 238 -3.54 -6.53 11.48
N GLN A 239 -3.94 -7.23 12.55
CA GLN A 239 -5.24 -7.90 12.60
C GLN A 239 -6.40 -6.94 12.37
N ARG A 240 -6.41 -5.79 13.08
CA ARG A 240 -7.44 -4.77 12.89
C ARG A 240 -7.45 -4.24 11.46
N THR A 241 -6.27 -3.97 10.91
CA THR A 241 -6.12 -3.46 9.55
C THR A 241 -6.67 -4.47 8.54
N ILE A 242 -6.29 -5.73 8.64
CA ILE A 242 -6.75 -6.78 7.71
C ILE A 242 -8.25 -7.02 7.86
N GLN A 243 -8.76 -7.03 9.10
CA GLN A 243 -10.18 -7.22 9.37
C GLN A 243 -11.01 -6.07 8.77
N ALA A 244 -10.54 -4.83 8.88
CA ALA A 244 -11.18 -3.68 8.26
C ALA A 244 -11.22 -3.83 6.72
N HIS A 245 -10.10 -4.21 6.09
CA HIS A 245 -10.07 -4.46 4.64
C HIS A 245 -11.07 -5.53 4.23
N MET A 246 -11.12 -6.66 4.94
CA MET A 246 -12.04 -7.75 4.65
C MET A 246 -13.52 -7.31 4.73
N GLN A 247 -13.89 -6.52 5.74
CA GLN A 247 -15.26 -6.00 5.90
C GLN A 247 -15.63 -5.00 4.80
N LEU A 248 -14.65 -4.26 4.30
CA LEU A 248 -14.87 -3.19 3.33
C LEU A 248 -14.83 -3.65 1.87
N ILE A 249 -14.31 -4.85 1.56
CA ILE A 249 -14.18 -5.34 0.18
C ILE A 249 -15.48 -5.23 -0.61
N GLU A 250 -16.56 -5.85 -0.13
CA GLU A 250 -17.83 -5.88 -0.87
C GLU A 250 -18.47 -4.49 -0.99
N LEU A 251 -18.37 -3.71 0.08
CA LEU A 251 -18.92 -2.36 0.11
C LEU A 251 -18.18 -1.44 -0.86
N ARG A 252 -16.84 -1.54 -0.90
CA ARG A 252 -15.96 -0.71 -1.73
C ARG A 252 -16.15 -0.99 -3.22
N TYR A 253 -16.44 -2.24 -3.59
CA TYR A 253 -16.49 -2.65 -5.00
C TYR A 253 -17.89 -2.94 -5.52
N ARG A 254 -18.94 -2.72 -4.71
CA ARG A 254 -20.34 -2.91 -5.09
C ARG A 254 -20.72 -2.16 -6.37
N VAL A 255 -20.33 -0.89 -6.48
CA VAL A 255 -20.64 -0.05 -7.66
C VAL A 255 -19.98 -0.63 -8.91
N ALA A 256 -18.70 -1.00 -8.82
CA ALA A 256 -17.97 -1.59 -9.94
C ALA A 256 -18.59 -2.92 -10.39
N LEU A 257 -19.07 -3.74 -9.45
CA LEU A 257 -19.81 -4.96 -9.77
C LEU A 257 -21.15 -4.65 -10.47
N GLN A 258 -21.84 -3.57 -10.13
CA GLN A 258 -23.11 -3.22 -10.80
C GLN A 258 -22.88 -2.68 -12.22
N GLU A 259 -21.87 -1.83 -12.39
CA GLU A 259 -21.61 -1.14 -13.67
C GLU A 259 -20.86 -2.01 -14.69
N ALA A 260 -20.07 -3.00 -14.26
CA ALA A 260 -19.28 -3.82 -15.16
C ALA A 260 -20.16 -4.69 -16.09
N PRO A 261 -19.78 -4.88 -17.38
CA PRO A 261 -20.47 -5.77 -18.31
C PRO A 261 -20.30 -7.25 -17.93
N GLU A 262 -21.28 -8.09 -18.29
CA GLU A 262 -21.26 -9.55 -18.18
C GLU A 262 -20.41 -10.11 -19.34
N PRO A 263 -19.07 -10.17 -19.22
CA PRO A 263 -18.43 -11.23 -18.43
C PRO A 263 -17.31 -10.74 -17.49
N ALA A 264 -17.00 -9.44 -17.50
CA ALA A 264 -16.03 -8.83 -16.61
C ALA A 264 -16.55 -8.72 -15.17
N ARG A 265 -17.86 -8.55 -15.00
CA ARG A 265 -18.52 -8.61 -13.69
C ARG A 265 -18.32 -9.96 -13.00
N ALA A 266 -18.51 -11.06 -13.72
CA ALA A 266 -18.29 -12.41 -13.21
C ALA A 266 -16.82 -12.62 -12.81
N GLU A 267 -15.89 -12.18 -13.66
CA GLU A 267 -14.46 -12.23 -13.40
C GLU A 267 -14.05 -11.41 -12.15
N LEU A 268 -14.57 -10.18 -12.02
CA LEU A 268 -14.31 -9.33 -10.86
C LEU A 268 -14.86 -9.98 -9.58
N ARG A 269 -16.07 -10.56 -9.63
CA ARG A 269 -16.67 -11.25 -8.48
C ARG A 269 -15.81 -12.42 -8.02
N GLU A 270 -15.36 -13.27 -8.95
CA GLU A 270 -14.46 -14.38 -8.66
C GLU A 270 -13.14 -13.89 -8.02
N ALA A 271 -12.55 -12.82 -8.57
CA ALA A 271 -11.32 -12.23 -8.05
C ALA A 271 -11.50 -11.67 -6.62
N LEU A 272 -12.63 -11.02 -6.32
CA LEU A 272 -12.93 -10.49 -4.98
C LEU A 272 -13.19 -11.61 -3.97
N ASP A 273 -13.89 -12.67 -4.36
CA ASP A 273 -14.10 -13.85 -3.51
C ASP A 273 -12.78 -14.58 -3.20
N ALA A 274 -11.89 -14.70 -4.18
CA ALA A 274 -10.55 -15.23 -3.97
C ALA A 274 -9.73 -14.35 -3.02
N THR A 275 -9.78 -13.03 -3.23
CA THR A 275 -9.07 -12.06 -2.37
C THR A 275 -9.59 -12.10 -0.94
N ARG A 276 -10.91 -12.28 -0.72
CA ARG A 276 -11.48 -12.48 0.62
C ARG A 276 -10.86 -13.69 1.32
N ARG A 277 -10.74 -14.82 0.62
CA ARG A 277 -10.11 -16.03 1.16
C ARG A 277 -8.65 -15.78 1.55
N ASP A 278 -7.87 -15.12 0.68
CA ASP A 278 -6.48 -14.76 0.99
C ASP A 278 -6.37 -13.88 2.25
N TYR A 279 -7.30 -12.94 2.45
CA TYR A 279 -7.36 -12.12 3.67
C TYR A 279 -7.79 -12.92 4.92
N GLN A 280 -8.69 -13.89 4.79
CA GLN A 280 -9.05 -14.81 5.87
C GLN A 280 -7.86 -15.65 6.32
N ASP A 281 -7.11 -16.21 5.38
CA ASP A 281 -5.87 -16.96 5.64
C ASP A 281 -4.82 -16.09 6.35
N LEU A 282 -4.73 -14.82 5.95
CA LEU A 282 -3.84 -13.86 6.56
C LEU A 282 -4.25 -13.55 8.01
N LEU A 283 -5.54 -13.27 8.26
CA LEU A 283 -6.06 -13.04 9.62
C LEU A 283 -5.78 -14.22 10.55
N PHE A 284 -6.02 -15.44 10.06
CA PHE A 284 -5.75 -16.64 10.81
C PHE A 284 -4.27 -16.76 11.20
N ALA A 285 -3.36 -16.49 10.27
CA ALA A 285 -1.93 -16.51 10.56
C ALA A 285 -1.51 -15.47 11.60
N PHE A 286 -2.02 -14.24 11.51
CA PHE A 286 -1.74 -13.20 12.50
C PHE A 286 -2.34 -13.52 13.87
N GLN A 287 -3.49 -14.19 13.94
CA GLN A 287 -4.03 -14.67 15.22
C GLN A 287 -3.11 -15.68 15.88
N GLN A 288 -2.69 -16.72 15.15
CA GLN A 288 -1.80 -17.73 15.71
C GLN A 288 -0.48 -17.12 16.19
N ALA A 289 0.06 -16.18 15.41
CA ALA A 289 1.24 -15.42 15.77
C ALA A 289 1.08 -14.67 17.10
N TYR A 290 -0.10 -14.05 17.27
CA TYR A 290 -0.44 -13.27 18.44
C TYR A 290 -0.63 -14.15 19.69
N GLU A 291 -1.41 -15.22 19.58
CA GLU A 291 -1.67 -16.17 20.67
C GLU A 291 -0.37 -16.80 21.18
N ALA A 292 0.48 -17.28 20.27
CA ALA A 292 1.79 -17.83 20.62
C ALA A 292 2.66 -16.82 21.40
N ARG A 293 2.50 -15.52 21.14
CA ARG A 293 3.28 -14.48 21.80
C ARG A 293 2.74 -14.09 23.18
N ILE A 294 1.43 -14.17 23.40
CA ILE A 294 0.86 -14.00 24.74
C ILE A 294 1.29 -15.18 25.63
N ASP A 295 1.24 -16.40 25.12
CA ASP A 295 1.58 -17.61 25.88
C ASP A 295 3.05 -17.68 26.31
N GLU A 296 3.93 -16.96 25.61
CA GLU A 296 5.34 -16.81 25.96
C GLU A 296 5.55 -15.71 27.02
N ALA A 297 4.70 -14.68 27.02
CA ALA A 297 4.76 -13.59 28.01
C ALA A 297 4.14 -13.96 29.37
N SER A 298 3.37 -15.05 29.43
CA SER A 298 2.73 -15.57 30.65
C SER A 298 3.54 -16.65 31.38
N ARG A 299 4.69 -17.07 30.83
CA ARG A 299 5.67 -17.96 31.47
C ARG A 299 6.81 -17.18 32.08
#